data_AF-A0A923QR17-F1
#
_entry.id   AF-A0A923QR17-F1
#
_cell.length_a   1.000
_cell.length_b   1.000
_cell.length_c   1.000
_cell.angle_alpha   90.00
_cell.angle_beta   90.00
_cell.angle_gamma   90.00
#
_symmetry.space_group_name_H-M   'P 1'
#
loop_
_entity.id
_entity.type
_entity.pdbx_description
1 polymer ?
#
loop_
_entity_poly.entity_id
_entity_poly.type
_entity_poly.pdbx_seq_one_letter_code
_entity_poly.pdbx_strand_id
1 'polypeptide(L)' 'MSENETESKSEILVVASKLKNYIREKSGMNTSAAVIDVLSDKIRRMCDEAVERAKSEGRKTVMDRDFG' A
#
# COMPACT_ATOMS: atom_id res chain seq x y z
N MET A 1 10.34 -14.37 29.62
CA MET A 1 9.17 -13.53 29.34
C MET A 1 8.62 -13.99 28.01
N SER A 2 7.53 -14.72 28.05
CA SER A 2 6.89 -15.32 26.89
C SER A 2 5.97 -14.30 26.19
N GLU A 3 5.92 -14.44 24.87
CA GLU A 3 4.80 -14.16 23.95
C GLU A 3 4.41 -12.69 23.68
N ASN A 4 4.61 -12.24 22.43
CA ASN A 4 3.51 -12.33 21.45
C ASN A 4 4.05 -12.30 20.01
N GLU A 5 4.15 -13.48 19.40
CA GLU A 5 4.08 -13.62 17.95
C GLU A 5 2.62 -13.38 17.54
N THR A 6 2.33 -12.21 17.01
CA THR A 6 1.22 -12.07 16.07
C THR A 6 1.88 -11.75 14.75
N GLU A 7 1.83 -12.69 13.80
CA GLU A 7 1.99 -12.36 12.39
C GLU A 7 0.92 -11.31 12.08
N SER A 8 1.29 -10.04 12.21
CA SER A 8 0.38 -8.92 12.03
C SER A 8 0.13 -8.85 10.54
N LYS A 9 -1.01 -9.37 10.12
CA LYS A 9 -1.47 -9.20 8.75
C LYS A 9 -1.43 -7.70 8.47
N SER A 10 -0.54 -7.27 7.56
CA SER A 10 -0.28 -5.86 7.30
C SER A 10 -1.59 -5.16 6.98
N GLU A 11 -1.78 -3.95 7.53
CA GLU A 11 -3.02 -3.21 7.33
C GLU A 11 -3.27 -2.97 5.84
N ILE A 12 -4.50 -3.23 5.40
CA ILE A 12 -4.93 -3.03 4.02
C ILE A 12 -5.04 -1.53 3.76
N LEU A 13 -4.23 -1.02 2.83
CA LEU A 13 -4.18 0.39 2.47
C LEU A 13 -5.09 0.77 1.29
N VAL A 14 -5.83 -0.20 0.74
CA VAL A 14 -6.70 -0.01 -0.42
C VAL A 14 -8.13 -0.46 -0.14
N VAL A 15 -9.09 0.28 -0.70
CA VAL A 15 -10.50 -0.16 -0.66
C VAL A 15 -10.67 -1.32 -1.64
N ALA A 16 -10.73 -2.54 -1.11
CA ALA A 16 -10.75 -3.77 -1.91
C ALA A 16 -11.86 -3.77 -2.98
N SER A 17 -13.06 -3.28 -2.66
CA SER A 17 -14.16 -3.20 -3.64
C SER A 17 -13.85 -2.28 -4.81
N LYS A 18 -13.25 -1.10 -4.56
CA LYS A 18 -12.88 -0.15 -5.63
C LYS A 18 -11.83 -0.74 -6.56
N LEU A 19 -10.81 -1.39 -6.01
CA LEU A 19 -9.76 -2.04 -6.79
C LEU A 19 -10.32 -3.19 -7.66
N LYS A 20 -11.13 -4.06 -7.06
CA LYS A 20 -11.75 -5.18 -7.78
C LYS A 20 -12.66 -4.69 -8.91
N ASN A 21 -13.47 -3.65 -8.64
CA ASN A 21 -14.34 -3.05 -9.64
C ASN A 21 -13.53 -2.43 -10.78
N TYR A 22 -12.47 -1.68 -10.47
CA TYR A 22 -11.58 -1.10 -11.48
C TYR A 22 -11.01 -2.17 -12.43
N ILE A 23 -10.48 -3.28 -11.89
CA ILE A 23 -9.92 -4.37 -12.70
C ILE A 23 -11.02 -5.01 -13.55
N ARG A 24 -12.20 -5.27 -12.98
CA ARG A 24 -13.33 -5.88 -13.68
C ARG A 24 -13.86 -4.99 -14.80
N GLU A 25 -14.07 -3.70 -14.56
CA GLU A 25 -14.59 -2.75 -15.56
C GLU A 25 -13.60 -2.57 -16.71
N LYS A 26 -12.30 -2.56 -16.42
CA LYS A 26 -11.26 -2.37 -17.43
C LYS A 26 -10.96 -3.62 -18.28
N SER A 27 -11.13 -4.81 -17.72
CA SER A 27 -10.62 -6.05 -18.35
C SER A 27 -11.60 -7.23 -18.37
N GLY A 28 -12.74 -7.14 -17.69
CA GLY A 28 -13.65 -8.26 -17.46
C GLY A 28 -13.12 -9.29 -16.45
N MET A 29 -11.93 -9.10 -15.89
CA MET A 29 -11.31 -10.08 -14.98
C MET A 29 -11.85 -9.98 -13.55
N ASN A 30 -11.93 -11.13 -12.88
CA ASN A 30 -12.05 -11.19 -11.43
C ASN A 30 -10.67 -11.02 -10.77
N THR A 31 -10.65 -10.53 -9.54
CA THR A 31 -9.41 -10.30 -8.78
C THR A 31 -9.43 -11.10 -7.48
N SER A 32 -8.37 -11.87 -7.23
CA SER A 32 -8.26 -12.68 -6.01
C SER A 32 -8.10 -11.81 -4.75
N ALA A 33 -8.44 -12.35 -3.58
CA ALA A 33 -8.29 -11.62 -2.33
C ALA A 33 -6.82 -11.33 -1.98
N ALA A 34 -5.90 -12.24 -2.30
CA ALA A 34 -4.47 -12.09 -2.03
C ALA A 34 -3.83 -10.88 -2.75
N VAL A 35 -4.41 -10.43 -3.88
CA VAL A 35 -3.95 -9.23 -4.59
C VAL A 35 -4.09 -7.97 -3.73
N ILE A 36 -5.05 -7.93 -2.81
CA ILE A 36 -5.28 -6.79 -1.91
C ILE A 36 -4.10 -6.61 -0.95
N ASP A 37 -3.63 -7.72 -0.38
CA ASP A 37 -2.50 -7.74 0.55
C ASP A 37 -1.22 -7.31 -0.21
N VAL A 38 -0.95 -7.92 -1.37
CA VAL A 38 0.21 -7.60 -2.22
C VAL A 38 0.26 -6.13 -2.64
N LEU A 39 -0.88 -5.55 -3.02
CA LEU A 39 -0.93 -4.12 -3.40
C LEU A 39 -0.77 -3.20 -2.20
N SER A 40 -1.31 -3.57 -1.04
CA SER A 40 -1.14 -2.80 0.19
C SER A 40 0.33 -2.74 0.59
N ASP A 41 1.06 -3.85 0.48
CA ASP A 41 2.50 -3.90 0.73
C ASP A 41 3.30 -3.03 -0.25
N LYS A 42 2.93 -3.03 -1.55
CA LYS A 42 3.57 -2.16 -2.54
C LYS A 42 3.36 -0.68 -2.23
N ILE A 43 2.12 -0.30 -1.91
CA ILE A 43 1.79 1.09 -1.55
C ILE A 43 2.57 1.51 -0.31
N ARG A 44 2.67 0.63 0.69
CA ARG A 44 3.44 0.89 1.92
C ARG A 44 4.89 1.21 1.60
N ARG A 45 5.57 0.37 0.80
CA ARG A 45 6.95 0.60 0.38
C ARG A 45 7.13 1.93 -0.35
N MET A 46 6.22 2.23 -1.29
CA MET A 46 6.25 3.50 -2.02
C MET A 46 6.08 4.70 -1.08
N CYS A 47 5.19 4.60 -0.10
CA CYS A 47 5.01 5.64 0.91
C CYS A 47 6.25 5.81 1.80
N ASP A 48 6.87 4.70 2.23
CA ASP A 48 8.08 4.74 3.05
C ASP A 48 9.23 5.44 2.29
N GLU A 49 9.44 5.09 1.02
CA GLU A 49 10.42 5.75 0.15
C GLU A 49 10.13 7.25 -0.03
N ALA A 50 8.87 7.59 -0.29
CA ALA A 50 8.45 8.99 -0.45
C ALA A 50 8.64 9.81 0.84
N VAL A 51 8.37 9.21 2.00
CA VAL A 51 8.62 9.81 3.32
C VAL A 51 10.11 10.08 3.52
N GLU A 52 10.99 9.13 3.18
CA GLU A 52 12.43 9.32 3.34
C GLU A 52 12.97 10.43 2.43
N ARG A 53 12.48 10.53 1.19
CA ARG A 53 12.81 11.65 0.30
C ARG A 53 12.35 12.99 0.87
N ALA A 54 11.10 13.07 1.34
CA ALA A 54 10.58 14.28 1.97
C ALA A 54 11.41 14.71 3.18
N LYS A 55 11.77 13.77 4.06
CA LYS A 55 12.65 14.00 5.21
C LYS A 55 14.04 14.47 4.79
N SER A 56 14.62 13.88 3.74
CA SER A 56 15.95 14.25 3.25
C SER A 56 16.04 15.70 2.77
N GLU A 57 14.91 16.26 2.31
CA GLU A 57 14.76 17.67 1.95
C GLU A 57 14.31 18.57 3.12
N GLY A 58 14.21 18.05 4.34
CA GLY A 58 13.80 18.79 5.53
C GLY A 58 12.30 19.11 5.59
N ARG A 59 11.47 18.45 4.77
CA ARG A 59 10.01 18.66 4.72
C ARG A 59 9.29 17.76 5.71
N LYS A 60 8.11 18.23 6.15
CA LYS A 60 7.14 17.45 6.95
C LYS A 60 5.92 16.97 6.15
N THR A 61 5.87 17.32 4.88
CA THR A 61 4.78 16.98 3.96
C THR A 61 5.36 16.19 2.80
N VAL A 62 4.84 14.97 2.59
CA VAL A 62 5.09 14.18 1.39
C VAL A 62 4.35 14.83 0.22
N MET A 63 5.05 15.03 -0.88
CA MET A 63 4.55 15.66 -2.10
C MET A 63 4.52 14.64 -3.24
N ASP A 64 3.77 14.95 -4.29
CA ASP A 64 3.69 14.14 -5.52
C ASP A 64 5.07 13.78 -6.10
N ARG A 65 6.01 14.74 -6.10
CA ARG A 65 7.39 14.52 -6.55
C ARG A 65 8.19 13.48 -5.74
N ASP A 66 7.75 13.15 -4.53
CA ASP A 66 8.42 12.14 -3.70
C ASP A 66 8.16 10.71 -4.21
N PHE A 67 7.13 10.52 -5.04
CA PHE A 67 6.80 9.22 -5.66
C PHE A 67 7.47 9.00 -7.03
N GLY A 68 8.35 9.92 -7.47
CA GLY A 68 9.02 9.89 -8.78
C GLY A 68 10.35 9.16 -8.85
#